data_AF-A0A914DV22-F1
#
_entry.id   AF-A0A914DV22-F1
#
_cell.length_a   1.000
_cell.length_b   1.000
_cell.length_c   1.000
_cell.angle_alpha   90.00
_cell.angle_beta   90.00
_cell.angle_gamma   90.00
#
_symmetry.space_group_name_H-M   'P 1'
#
loop_
_entity.id
_entity.type
_entity.pdbx_description
1 polymer ?
#
loop_
_entity_poly.entity_id
_entity_poly.type
_entity_poly.pdbx_seq_one_letter_code
_entity_poly.pdbx_strand_id
1 'polypeptide(L)' 'NNGYSVGIYTKAQDWNTIVGAWTDTSSLPLWWPKFDGQQDFDSFSPFGGWSTPTIKQYDGDVNGPCGVNLDQNWKP' A
#
# COMPACT_ATOMS: atom_id res chain seq x y z
N ASN A 1 16.46 19.68 -12.15
CA ASN A 1 15.06 19.22 -12.09
C ASN A 1 14.79 18.61 -10.73
N ASN A 2 14.16 19.36 -9.82
CA ASN A 2 13.77 18.82 -8.52
C ASN A 2 12.34 18.28 -8.67
N GLY A 3 12.20 17.11 -9.29
CA GLY A 3 10.93 16.39 -9.34
C GLY A 3 10.64 15.72 -7.99
N TYR A 4 9.37 15.58 -7.64
CA TYR A 4 8.95 14.80 -6.48
C TYR A 4 8.85 13.33 -6.86
N SER A 5 9.26 12.44 -5.95
CA SER A 5 8.97 11.02 -6.05
C SER A 5 7.52 10.79 -5.62
N VAL A 6 6.75 10.07 -6.44
CA VAL A 6 5.33 9.79 -6.18
C VAL A 6 5.09 8.28 -6.12
N GLY A 7 4.04 7.88 -5.41
CA GLY A 7 3.57 6.50 -5.30
C GLY A 7 2.06 6.46 -5.08
N ILE A 8 1.48 5.27 -5.10
CA ILE A 8 0.03 5.06 -5.00
C ILE A 8 -0.28 4.26 -3.73
N TYR A 9 -1.23 4.74 -2.93
CA TYR A 9 -1.80 4.01 -1.80
C TYR A 9 -3.17 3.45 -2.19
N THR A 10 -3.32 2.13 -2.27
CA THR A 10 -4.59 1.49 -2.64
C THR A 10 -4.57 -0.02 -2.39
N LYS A 11 -5.76 -0.63 -2.33
CA LYS A 11 -5.98 -2.08 -2.36
C LYS A 11 -6.76 -2.47 -3.62
N ALA A 12 -6.67 -3.75 -3.99
CA ALA A 12 -7.29 -4.29 -5.20
C ALA A 12 -8.78 -3.92 -5.36
N GLN A 13 -9.57 -4.00 -4.29
CA GLN A 13 -10.99 -3.67 -4.32
C GLN A 13 -11.24 -2.20 -4.74
N ASP A 14 -10.49 -1.27 -4.14
CA ASP A 14 -10.68 0.16 -4.37
C ASP A 14 -10.17 0.53 -5.78
N TRP A 15 -9.02 -0.03 -6.18
CA TRP A 15 -8.49 0.13 -7.53
C TRP A 15 -9.50 -0.32 -8.59
N ASN A 16 -10.03 -1.54 -8.45
CA ASN A 16 -11.00 -2.09 -9.41
C ASN A 16 -12.29 -1.29 -9.45
N THR A 17 -12.72 -0.71 -8.33
CA THR A 17 -13.98 0.06 -8.23
C THR A 17 -13.84 1.46 -8.81
N ILE A 18 -12.72 2.15 -8.55
CA ILE A 18 -12.54 3.58 -8.85
C ILE A 18 -11.80 3.77 -10.17
N VAL A 19 -10.75 2.98 -10.39
CA VAL A 19 -9.83 3.14 -11.52
C VAL A 19 -10.13 2.13 -12.63
N GLY A 20 -10.54 0.91 -12.26
CA GLY A 20 -10.86 -0.16 -13.20
C GLY A 20 -9.61 -0.84 -13.77
N ALA A 21 -9.65 -1.18 -15.05
CA ALA A 21 -8.65 -2.02 -15.71
C ALA A 21 -7.32 -1.30 -16.08
N TRP A 22 -7.10 -0.08 -15.59
CA TRP A 22 -5.89 0.69 -15.93
C TRP A 22 -4.64 0.12 -15.23
N THR A 23 -3.54 0.02 -15.97
CA THR A 23 -2.29 -0.61 -15.51
C THR A 23 -1.02 0.23 -15.72
N ASP A 24 -1.09 1.37 -16.41
CA ASP A 24 0.12 2.15 -16.78
C ASP A 24 0.81 2.80 -15.57
N THR A 25 0.13 2.85 -14.42
CA THR A 25 0.69 3.38 -13.18
C THR A 25 1.51 2.36 -12.40
N SER A 26 1.61 1.11 -12.86
CA SER A 26 2.34 0.03 -12.20
C SER A 26 3.85 0.24 -12.08
N SER A 27 4.41 1.19 -12.84
CA SER A 27 5.80 1.64 -12.69
C SER A 27 6.03 2.48 -11.43
N LEU A 28 4.96 2.97 -10.79
CA LEU A 28 5.04 3.73 -9.55
C LEU A 28 5.05 2.79 -8.33
N PRO A 29 5.74 3.15 -7.22
CA PRO A 29 5.67 2.41 -5.97
C PRO A 29 4.24 2.24 -5.44
N LEU A 30 3.92 1.04 -4.99
CA LEU A 30 2.64 0.71 -4.36
C LEU A 30 2.78 0.63 -2.84
N TRP A 31 1.97 1.41 -2.13
CA TRP A 31 1.72 1.27 -0.70
C TRP A 31 0.38 0.56 -0.50
N TRP A 32 0.45 -0.71 -0.13
CA TRP A 32 -0.70 -1.62 -0.10
C TRP A 32 -1.24 -1.80 1.32
N PRO A 33 -2.51 -1.45 1.60
CA PRO A 33 -3.11 -1.71 2.90
C PRO A 33 -3.68 -3.13 2.98
N LYS A 34 -3.23 -3.86 4.00
CA LYS A 34 -3.86 -5.10 4.46
C LYS A 34 -3.56 -5.31 5.94
N PHE A 35 -4.58 -5.06 6.75
CA PHE A 35 -4.53 -5.11 8.20
C PHE A 35 -4.63 -6.55 8.73
N ASP A 36 -3.60 -7.35 8.51
CA ASP A 36 -3.50 -8.75 8.96
C ASP A 36 -2.43 -8.96 10.05
N GLY A 37 -1.78 -7.89 10.50
CA GLY A 37 -0.70 -7.94 11.49
C GLY A 37 0.61 -8.53 10.95
N GLN A 38 0.67 -8.92 9.67
CA GLN A 38 1.84 -9.59 9.09
C GLN A 38 2.74 -8.61 8.35
N GLN A 39 4.02 -8.64 8.69
CA GLN A 39 5.07 -7.84 8.07
C GLN A 39 5.70 -8.57 6.87
N ASP A 40 4.85 -8.94 5.91
CA ASP A 40 5.23 -9.63 4.67
C ASP A 40 4.29 -9.25 3.51
N PHE A 41 4.62 -9.69 2.30
CA PHE A 41 3.76 -9.58 1.12
C PHE A 41 3.19 -10.93 0.66
N ASP A 42 3.29 -11.99 1.46
CA ASP A 42 2.96 -13.36 1.04
C ASP A 42 1.49 -13.49 0.63
N SER A 43 0.64 -12.65 1.21
CA SER A 43 -0.80 -12.63 0.96
C SER A 43 -1.23 -11.59 -0.09
N PHE A 44 -0.28 -11.01 -0.83
CA PHE A 44 -0.54 -10.10 -1.94
C PHE A 44 -1.00 -10.86 -3.18
N SER A 45 -2.01 -10.32 -3.86
CA SER A 45 -2.44 -10.79 -5.18
C SER A 45 -2.29 -9.64 -6.18
N PRO A 46 -1.65 -9.86 -7.35
CA PRO A 46 -1.45 -8.81 -8.35
C PRO A 46 -2.74 -8.13 -8.80
N PHE A 47 -2.69 -6.80 -8.94
CA PHE A 47 -3.77 -5.97 -9.50
C PHE A 47 -3.18 -4.68 -10.07
N GLY A 48 -3.91 -3.96 -10.94
CA GLY A 48 -3.47 -2.65 -11.46
C GLY A 48 -2.11 -2.65 -12.17
N GLY A 49 -1.64 -3.83 -12.61
CA GLY A 49 -0.31 -4.03 -13.19
C GLY A 49 0.83 -4.25 -12.17
N TRP A 50 0.60 -4.05 -10.87
CA TRP A 50 1.61 -4.35 -9.84
C TRP A 50 1.71 -5.85 -9.57
N SER A 51 2.93 -6.38 -9.62
CA SER A 51 3.24 -7.76 -9.23
C SER A 51 3.67 -7.89 -7.77
N THR A 52 4.18 -6.81 -7.16
CA THR A 52 4.56 -6.76 -5.75
C THR A 52 4.38 -5.34 -5.19
N PRO A 53 3.97 -5.17 -3.92
CA PRO A 53 4.00 -3.88 -3.24
C PRO A 53 5.43 -3.39 -3.01
N THR A 54 5.55 -2.10 -2.69
CA THR A 54 6.77 -1.50 -2.14
C THR A 54 6.69 -1.34 -0.62
N ILE A 55 5.50 -1.02 -0.08
CA ILE A 55 5.22 -0.86 1.35
C ILE A 55 3.89 -1.54 1.65
N LYS A 56 3.73 -2.14 2.83
CA LYS A 56 2.43 -2.60 3.35
C LYS A 56 2.04 -1.83 4.58
N GLN A 57 0.81 -1.31 4.62
CA GLN A 57 0.17 -0.91 5.89
C GLN A 57 -0.47 -2.15 6.49
N TYR A 58 0.11 -2.67 7.57
CA TYR A 58 -0.23 -3.99 8.12
C TYR A 58 -1.06 -3.92 9.41
N ASP A 59 -1.11 -2.75 10.06
CA ASP A 59 -1.90 -2.51 11.27
C ASP A 59 -2.34 -1.03 11.34
N GLY A 60 -3.42 -0.76 12.06
CA GLY A 60 -4.05 0.56 12.16
C GLY A 60 -4.57 0.84 13.57
N ASP A 61 -4.80 2.11 13.88
CA ASP A 61 -5.32 2.55 15.18
C ASP A 61 -4.49 2.06 16.40
N VAL A 62 -3.18 1.85 16.20
CA VAL A 62 -2.29 1.38 17.27
C VAL A 62 -2.00 2.54 18.23
N ASN A 63 -2.23 2.32 19.52
CA ASN A 63 -1.86 3.28 20.56
C ASN A 63 -0.35 3.54 20.54
N GLY A 64 0.02 4.74 20.09
CA GLY A 64 1.38 5.23 20.01
C GLY A 64 1.81 5.98 21.28
N PRO A 65 3.10 6.35 21.35
CA PRO A 65 3.60 7.19 22.42
C PRO A 65 2.87 8.55 22.42
N CYS A 66 2.78 9.17 23.60
CA CYS A 66 2.13 10.47 23.76
C CYS A 66 0.64 10.50 23.36
N GLY A 67 -0.04 9.34 23.32
CA GLY A 67 -1.49 9.25 23.13
C GLY A 67 -1.96 9.45 21.69
N VAL A 68 -1.07 9.30 20.70
CA VAL A 68 -1.45 9.32 19.27
C VAL A 68 -1.90 7.94 18.80
N ASN A 69 -2.76 7.88 17.78
CA ASN A 69 -3.05 6.63 17.06
C ASN A 69 -2.14 6.54 15.83
N LEU A 70 -1.57 5.35 15.61
CA LEU A 70 -0.60 5.10 14.56
C LEU A 70 -1.10 4.02 13.60
N ASP A 71 -0.90 4.27 12.31
CA ASP A 71 -0.91 3.24 11.30
C ASP A 71 0.50 2.69 11.12
N GLN A 72 0.65 1.37 11.25
CA GLN A 72 1.94 0.71 11.14
C GLN A 72 2.20 0.22 9.73
N ASN A 73 3.43 0.47 9.28
CA ASN A 73 3.85 0.21 7.92
C ASN A 73 5.14 -0.61 7.92
N TRP A 74 5.20 -1.55 6.99
CA TRP A 74 6.35 -2.41 6.80
C TRP A 74 6.89 -2.28 5.38
N LYS A 75 8.22 -2.31 5.29
CA LYS A 75 8.98 -2.38 4.05
C LYS A 75 10.10 -3.42 4.26
N PRO A 76 10.34 -4.33 3.29
CA PRO A 76 11.47 -5.26 3.33
C PRO A 76 12.84 -4.55 3.44
#